data_AF-A0A1C6EDP4-F1
#
_entry.id   AF-A0A1C6EDP4-F1
#
_cell.length_a   1.000
_cell.length_b   1.000
_cell.length_c   1.000
_cell.angle_alpha   90.00
_cell.angle_beta   90.00
_cell.angle_gamma   90.00
#
_symmetry.space_group_name_H-M   'P 1'
#
loop_
_entity.id
_entity.type
_entity.pdbx_description
1 polymer ?
#
loop_
_entity_poly.entity_id
_entity_poly.type
_entity_poly.pdbx_seq_one_letter_code
_entity_poly.pdbx_strand_id
1 'polypeptide(L)'
;MKQKPTKKCENGVQLRPASIEEAGLFYSELDQKQDEALGTVGHIRMDFGSGGKEFWHTWWPHNEDRFNTLEFKEELQAIVDTLRANGPLKDLASMSNYCHKNGGTITEDSRSFGYVAETDHYRYCLRCTPTPGDYQGYLYCYDKRQQEMAQKDKIVGRVTFADGTAQEFTDPHQYLQTIKEELPLRNTTGFKHETLSEDPEIKKAVDDILLDFAGEENPRRTCNYGLTEKGLQALQDVADPSLPHSYAWFVMTDCNTPQEQLHRNLTLDEAVELYQNSDHPEKRLGVTKDDFATVDFVRMVDGEQTFFGDYQKLESFKNDPTIFEAVEQLHQELEDMSQDQGMTM
;
A
#
# COMPACT_ATOMS: atom_id res chain seq x y z
N MET A 1 -25.14 41.14 2.69
CA MET A 1 -24.57 41.62 3.97
C MET A 1 -23.06 41.72 3.81
N LYS A 2 -22.46 42.86 4.16
CA LYS A 2 -21.06 43.20 3.88
C LYS A 2 -20.12 42.33 4.72
N GLN A 3 -19.22 41.59 4.06
CA GLN A 3 -18.10 40.89 4.71
C GLN A 3 -17.25 41.92 5.47
N LYS A 4 -16.99 41.64 6.76
CA LYS A 4 -16.09 42.47 7.58
C LYS A 4 -14.63 42.15 7.19
N PRO A 5 -13.74 43.15 7.16
CA PRO A 5 -12.35 42.94 6.78
C PRO A 5 -11.61 42.22 7.91
N THR A 6 -11.14 41.01 7.61
CA THR A 6 -10.27 40.20 8.45
C THR A 6 -8.86 40.80 8.46
N LYS A 7 -8.39 41.19 9.65
CA LYS A 7 -7.04 41.73 9.85
C LYS A 7 -6.00 40.68 9.42
N LYS A 8 -5.16 41.04 8.44
CA LYS A 8 -3.92 40.32 8.12
C LYS A 8 -2.87 40.65 9.20
N CYS A 9 -2.23 39.62 9.74
CA CYS A 9 -0.97 39.74 10.47
C CYS A 9 0.13 39.09 9.62
N GLU A 10 1.31 39.71 9.60
CA GLU A 10 2.41 39.48 8.64
C GLU A 10 3.18 38.14 8.78
N ASN A 11 2.58 37.11 9.36
CA ASN A 11 2.97 35.68 9.23
C ASN A 11 1.76 34.76 9.54
N GLY A 12 0.54 35.26 9.30
CA GLY A 12 -0.68 34.79 9.95
C GLY A 12 -1.29 33.54 9.30
N VAL A 13 -0.99 32.37 9.85
CA VAL A 13 -1.80 31.17 9.64
C VAL A 13 -3.22 31.43 10.15
N GLN A 14 -4.17 31.57 9.22
CA GLN A 14 -5.55 31.86 9.53
C GLN A 14 -6.35 30.56 9.61
N LEU A 15 -6.86 30.24 10.81
CA LEU A 15 -7.79 29.14 10.99
C LEU A 15 -9.15 29.50 10.37
N ARG A 16 -9.57 28.73 9.37
CA ARG A 16 -10.94 28.75 8.83
C ARG A 16 -11.75 27.57 9.38
N PRO A 17 -13.07 27.70 9.60
CA PRO A 17 -13.90 26.54 9.94
C PRO A 17 -13.85 25.51 8.79
N ALA A 18 -13.77 24.24 9.15
CA ALA A 18 -13.83 23.14 8.19
C ALA A 18 -15.21 23.03 7.54
N SER A 19 -15.24 22.61 6.28
CA SER A 19 -16.46 22.16 5.61
C SER A 19 -16.83 20.73 6.02
N ILE A 20 -18.07 20.33 5.77
CA ILE A 20 -18.54 18.95 6.06
C ILE A 20 -17.74 17.91 5.26
N GLU A 21 -17.33 18.24 4.04
CA GLU A 21 -16.51 17.38 3.16
C GLU A 21 -15.08 17.16 3.71
N GLU A 22 -14.59 18.08 4.53
CA GLU A 22 -13.27 17.97 5.17
C GLU A 22 -13.30 17.20 6.49
N ALA A 23 -14.49 16.79 6.98
CA ALA A 23 -14.65 16.13 8.28
C ALA A 23 -13.84 14.82 8.42
N GLY A 24 -13.58 14.11 7.31
CA GLY A 24 -12.74 12.91 7.29
C GLY A 24 -11.28 13.20 7.67
N LEU A 25 -10.75 14.40 7.37
CA LEU A 25 -9.36 14.80 7.65
C LEU A 25 -9.08 15.11 9.14
N PHE A 26 -10.05 14.87 10.02
CA PHE A 26 -9.93 15.11 11.46
C PHE A 26 -9.86 13.82 12.28
N TYR A 27 -9.74 12.68 11.61
CA TYR A 27 -9.60 11.36 12.21
C TYR A 27 -8.39 10.66 11.59
N SER A 28 -7.72 9.83 12.38
CA SER A 28 -6.69 8.93 11.86
C SER A 28 -7.39 7.85 11.06
N GLU A 29 -7.03 7.69 9.80
CA GLU A 29 -7.50 6.56 9.00
C GLU A 29 -6.92 5.27 9.57
N LEU A 30 -7.72 4.21 9.62
CA LEU A 30 -7.29 2.90 10.14
C LEU A 30 -6.42 2.14 9.13
N ASP A 31 -6.39 2.59 7.87
CA ASP A 31 -5.66 1.97 6.77
C ASP A 31 -4.41 2.79 6.39
N GLN A 32 -3.25 2.15 6.47
CA GLN A 32 -1.95 2.75 6.15
C GLN A 32 -1.87 3.22 4.68
N LYS A 33 -2.58 2.57 3.74
CA LYS A 33 -2.62 3.00 2.33
C LYS A 33 -3.35 4.33 2.15
N GLN A 34 -4.32 4.63 3.01
CA GLN A 34 -5.04 5.91 2.98
C GLN A 34 -4.20 7.04 3.55
N ASP A 35 -3.40 6.79 4.58
CA ASP A 35 -2.46 7.77 5.12
C ASP A 35 -1.37 8.18 4.13
N GLU A 36 -0.89 7.25 3.31
CA GLU A 36 0.05 7.55 2.23
C GLU A 36 -0.63 8.40 1.14
N ALA A 37 -1.83 8.02 0.71
CA ALA A 37 -2.59 8.75 -0.30
C ALA A 37 -3.03 10.16 0.14
N LEU A 38 -3.26 10.35 1.43
CA LEU A 38 -3.58 11.65 2.03
C LEU A 38 -2.32 12.46 2.37
N GLY A 39 -1.12 11.91 2.20
CA GLY A 39 0.13 12.58 2.56
C GLY A 39 0.21 12.90 4.05
N THR A 40 -0.35 12.06 4.92
CA THR A 40 -0.39 12.27 6.37
C THR A 40 1.03 12.26 6.93
N VAL A 41 1.50 13.38 7.48
CA VAL A 41 2.82 13.45 8.16
C VAL A 41 2.70 12.85 9.56
N GLY A 42 1.63 13.22 10.24
CA GLY A 42 1.29 12.71 11.56
C GLY A 42 0.31 13.62 12.27
N HIS A 43 0.10 13.37 13.56
CA HIS A 43 -0.80 14.20 14.34
C HIS A 43 -0.34 14.46 15.76
N ILE A 44 -0.73 15.61 16.31
CA ILE A 44 -0.55 15.96 17.71
C ILE A 44 -1.86 15.72 18.46
N ARG A 45 -1.80 14.92 19.53
CA ARG A 45 -2.86 14.87 20.54
C ARG A 45 -2.51 15.83 21.67
N MET A 46 -3.45 16.66 22.14
CA MET A 46 -3.20 17.66 23.18
C MET A 46 -4.28 17.72 24.26
N ASP A 47 -3.87 18.14 25.47
CA ASP A 47 -4.70 18.28 26.66
C ASP A 47 -4.28 19.51 27.52
N PHE A 48 -5.22 20.21 28.15
CA PHE A 48 -4.99 21.41 28.97
C PHE A 48 -4.84 21.14 30.48
N GLY A 49 -4.75 19.87 30.87
CA GLY A 49 -4.67 19.40 32.24
C GLY A 49 -5.96 19.63 33.03
N SER A 50 -5.98 19.14 34.27
CA SER A 50 -7.12 19.29 35.18
C SER A 50 -7.46 20.75 35.51
N GLY A 51 -6.47 21.65 35.41
CA GLY A 51 -6.63 23.09 35.61
C GLY A 51 -7.04 23.88 34.37
N GLY A 52 -7.09 23.25 33.19
CA GLY A 52 -7.50 23.87 31.93
C GLY A 52 -6.58 24.98 31.40
N LYS A 53 -5.35 25.08 31.91
CA LYS A 53 -4.35 26.13 31.58
C LYS A 53 -3.00 25.58 31.14
N GLU A 54 -2.82 24.27 31.21
CA GLU A 54 -1.57 23.61 30.82
C GLU A 54 -1.59 23.31 29.32
N PHE A 55 -0.51 22.76 28.77
CA PHE A 55 -0.51 22.27 27.38
C PHE A 55 0.35 21.03 27.31
N TRP A 56 -0.29 19.88 27.50
CA TRP A 56 0.29 18.57 27.35
C TRP A 56 0.07 18.10 25.92
N HIS A 57 1.09 17.53 25.29
CA HIS A 57 0.95 17.01 23.93
C HIS A 57 1.76 15.73 23.70
N THR A 58 1.31 14.94 22.73
CA THR A 58 2.00 13.74 22.24
C THR A 58 1.98 13.77 20.71
N TRP A 59 3.15 13.60 20.09
CA TRP A 59 3.27 13.41 18.65
C TRP A 59 3.03 11.95 18.29
N TRP A 60 2.22 11.72 17.26
CA TRP A 60 1.97 10.42 16.66
C TRP A 60 2.48 10.44 15.22
N PRO A 61 3.55 9.72 14.90
CA PRO A 61 4.08 9.66 13.55
C PRO A 61 3.18 8.81 12.66
N HIS A 62 3.06 9.18 11.39
CA HIS A 62 2.43 8.38 10.34
C HIS A 62 3.44 8.10 9.22
N ASN A 63 3.13 7.17 8.32
CA ASN A 63 4.00 6.82 7.18
C ASN A 63 5.45 6.53 7.58
N GLU A 64 5.65 5.79 8.69
CA GLU A 64 6.98 5.45 9.23
C GLU A 64 7.84 6.68 9.59
N ASP A 65 7.20 7.82 9.90
CA ASP A 65 7.83 9.11 10.22
C ASP A 65 8.63 9.72 9.04
N ARG A 66 8.49 9.19 7.81
CA ARG A 66 9.29 9.59 6.64
C ARG A 66 9.15 11.07 6.27
N PHE A 67 7.98 11.66 6.53
CA PHE A 67 7.65 13.04 6.17
C PHE A 67 7.92 14.04 7.31
N ASN A 68 8.40 13.58 8.47
CA ASN A 68 8.69 14.39 9.64
C ASN A 68 10.06 15.08 9.54
N THR A 69 10.22 15.88 8.48
CA THR A 69 11.47 16.57 8.13
C THR A 69 11.77 17.74 9.07
N LEU A 70 12.99 18.27 9.01
CA LEU A 70 13.36 19.45 9.80
C LEU A 70 12.55 20.69 9.39
N GLU A 71 12.36 20.90 8.08
CA GLU A 71 11.51 21.98 7.53
C GLU A 71 10.10 21.93 8.13
N PHE A 72 9.48 20.74 8.10
CA PHE A 72 8.15 20.55 8.68
C PHE A 72 8.12 20.85 10.18
N LYS A 73 9.12 20.40 10.95
CA LYS A 73 9.19 20.62 12.40
C LYS A 73 9.27 22.10 12.76
N GLU A 74 10.08 22.87 12.03
CA GLU A 74 10.20 24.31 12.24
C GLU A 74 8.88 25.04 11.95
N GLU A 75 8.20 24.67 10.86
CA GLU A 75 6.90 25.25 10.51
C GLU A 75 5.79 24.86 11.50
N LEU A 76 5.71 23.57 11.87
CA LEU A 76 4.77 23.07 12.86
C LEU A 76 4.94 23.79 14.21
N GLN A 77 6.19 23.99 14.65
CA GLN A 77 6.49 24.71 15.89
C GLN A 77 5.97 26.16 15.82
N ALA A 78 6.25 26.87 14.72
CA ALA A 78 5.78 28.24 14.54
C ALA A 78 4.25 28.36 14.55
N ILE A 79 3.55 27.38 13.96
CA ILE A 79 2.09 27.33 13.94
C ILE A 79 1.53 27.06 15.32
N VAL A 80 2.04 26.04 16.02
CA VAL A 80 1.60 25.70 17.38
C VAL A 80 1.86 26.87 18.32
N ASP A 81 3.01 27.52 18.25
CA ASP A 81 3.32 28.69 19.08
C ASP A 81 2.37 29.85 18.81
N THR A 82 2.03 30.10 17.55
CA THR A 82 1.06 31.13 17.16
C THR A 82 -0.33 30.82 17.74
N LEU A 83 -0.77 29.57 17.63
CA LEU A 83 -2.06 29.11 18.16
C LEU A 83 -2.11 29.13 19.69
N ARG A 84 -0.98 28.92 20.36
CA ARG A 84 -0.85 29.02 21.83
C ARG A 84 -0.82 30.47 22.32
N ALA A 85 -0.19 31.37 21.57
CA ALA A 85 -0.10 32.77 21.95
C ALA A 85 -1.43 33.49 21.78
N ASN A 86 -2.10 33.29 20.64
CA ASN A 86 -3.23 34.11 20.20
C ASN A 86 -4.46 33.32 19.74
N GLY A 87 -4.42 32.00 19.79
CA GLY A 87 -5.43 31.12 19.21
C GLY A 87 -6.15 30.22 20.23
N PRO A 88 -6.86 29.20 19.73
CA PRO A 88 -7.60 28.25 20.58
C PRO A 88 -6.70 27.38 21.46
N LEU A 89 -5.38 27.31 21.22
CA LEU A 89 -4.47 26.44 21.97
C LEU A 89 -3.85 27.10 23.20
N LYS A 90 -4.32 28.29 23.58
CA LYS A 90 -3.80 29.02 24.74
C LYS A 90 -4.18 28.34 26.07
N ASP A 91 -5.46 28.05 26.24
CA ASP A 91 -6.07 27.42 27.41
C ASP A 91 -7.48 26.91 27.04
N LEU A 92 -8.08 26.06 27.88
CA LEU A 92 -9.38 25.45 27.62
C LEU A 92 -10.49 26.51 27.46
N ALA A 93 -10.40 27.60 28.22
CA ALA A 93 -11.37 28.70 28.15
C ALA A 93 -11.28 29.44 26.81
N SER A 94 -10.06 29.67 26.31
CA SER A 94 -9.79 30.28 25.00
C SER A 94 -10.25 29.37 23.87
N MET A 95 -10.00 28.06 23.96
CA MET A 95 -10.52 27.07 23.01
C MET A 95 -12.04 27.11 22.95
N SER A 96 -12.72 27.01 24.09
CA SER A 96 -14.18 27.02 24.18
C SER A 96 -14.75 28.32 23.59
N ASN A 97 -14.19 29.47 23.97
CA ASN A 97 -14.61 30.76 23.42
C ASN A 97 -14.40 30.86 21.91
N TYR A 98 -13.31 30.31 21.39
CA TYR A 98 -13.03 30.29 19.96
C TYR A 98 -14.05 29.42 19.23
N CYS A 99 -14.35 28.23 19.76
CA CYS A 99 -15.29 27.27 19.18
C CYS A 99 -16.69 27.85 19.00
N HIS A 100 -17.22 28.45 20.06
CA HIS A 100 -18.57 29.04 20.05
C HIS A 100 -18.69 30.31 19.19
N LYS A 101 -17.58 30.99 18.86
CA LYS A 101 -17.61 32.24 18.09
C LYS A 101 -17.34 32.05 16.59
N ASN A 102 -16.59 31.03 16.21
CA ASN A 102 -16.07 30.89 14.85
C ASN A 102 -16.71 29.74 14.04
N GLY A 103 -17.70 29.04 14.60
CA GLY A 103 -18.37 27.92 13.93
C GLY A 103 -17.46 26.69 13.84
N GLY A 104 -17.69 25.84 12.82
CA GLY A 104 -16.84 24.65 12.58
C GLY A 104 -17.29 23.39 13.29
N THR A 105 -18.54 23.30 13.76
CA THR A 105 -19.09 22.08 14.36
C THR A 105 -18.98 20.88 13.40
N ILE A 106 -18.28 19.82 13.82
CA ILE A 106 -18.12 18.57 13.06
C ILE A 106 -19.20 17.54 13.43
N THR A 107 -19.56 17.47 14.71
CA THR A 107 -20.52 16.48 15.22
C THR A 107 -21.88 17.11 15.51
N GLU A 108 -22.98 16.38 15.26
CA GLU A 108 -24.35 16.89 15.50
C GLU A 108 -24.59 17.29 16.97
N ASP A 109 -23.89 16.64 17.90
CA ASP A 109 -23.92 16.95 19.33
C ASP A 109 -23.15 18.23 19.72
N SER A 110 -22.53 18.90 18.75
CA SER A 110 -21.75 20.13 18.93
C SER A 110 -20.60 20.01 19.93
N ARG A 111 -20.06 18.80 20.12
CA ARG A 111 -18.91 18.56 21.02
C ARG A 111 -17.57 18.71 20.33
N SER A 112 -17.50 18.49 19.01
CA SER A 112 -16.27 18.56 18.22
C SER A 112 -16.34 19.71 17.22
N PHE A 113 -15.27 20.50 17.15
CA PHE A 113 -15.12 21.63 16.25
C PHE A 113 -13.85 21.49 15.39
N GLY A 114 -13.95 21.71 14.09
CA GLY A 114 -12.89 21.56 13.11
C GLY A 114 -12.46 22.89 12.50
N TYR A 115 -11.14 23.09 12.45
CA TYR A 115 -10.51 24.23 11.80
C TYR A 115 -9.37 23.78 10.90
N VAL A 116 -9.26 24.41 9.74
CA VAL A 116 -8.19 24.16 8.78
C VAL A 116 -7.29 25.40 8.70
N ALA A 117 -6.00 25.15 8.68
CA ALA A 117 -4.95 26.10 8.38
C ALA A 117 -4.11 25.54 7.23
N GLU A 118 -3.72 26.38 6.28
CA GLU A 118 -2.91 25.97 5.13
C GLU A 118 -1.72 26.91 4.98
N THR A 119 -0.59 26.33 4.63
CA THR A 119 0.61 27.01 4.16
C THR A 119 0.87 26.63 2.70
N ASP A 120 2.02 27.03 2.18
CA ASP A 120 2.41 26.68 0.82
C ASP A 120 2.53 25.16 0.68
N HIS A 121 3.17 24.49 1.64
CA HIS A 121 3.48 23.06 1.55
C HIS A 121 2.63 22.16 2.46
N TYR A 122 2.01 22.70 3.51
CA TYR A 122 1.34 21.88 4.52
C TYR A 122 -0.11 22.30 4.76
N ARG A 123 -0.93 21.32 5.18
CA ARG A 123 -2.30 21.52 5.67
C ARG A 123 -2.40 21.01 7.11
N TYR A 124 -3.01 21.81 7.96
CA TYR A 124 -3.18 21.57 9.39
C TYR A 124 -4.67 21.53 9.74
N CYS A 125 -5.15 20.38 10.16
CA CYS A 125 -6.54 20.16 10.54
C CYS A 125 -6.63 20.05 12.07
N LEU A 126 -7.06 21.14 12.71
CA LEU A 126 -7.26 21.22 14.16
C LEU A 126 -8.69 20.82 14.53
N ARG A 127 -8.82 19.70 15.25
CA ARG A 127 -10.04 19.32 15.96
C ARG A 127 -9.97 19.79 17.41
N CYS A 128 -11.00 20.46 17.88
CA CYS A 128 -11.17 20.93 19.25
C CYS A 128 -12.37 20.25 19.89
N THR A 129 -12.18 19.71 21.09
CA THR A 129 -13.23 19.17 21.95
C THR A 129 -13.21 19.95 23.26
N PRO A 130 -13.93 21.09 23.36
CA PRO A 130 -13.87 21.97 24.53
C PRO A 130 -14.68 21.41 25.74
N THR A 131 -14.57 20.10 25.99
CA THR A 131 -15.24 19.37 27.07
C THR A 131 -14.19 18.94 28.10
N PRO A 132 -14.33 19.32 29.38
CA PRO A 132 -13.43 18.83 30.43
C PRO A 132 -13.49 17.31 30.57
N GLY A 133 -12.33 16.65 30.65
CA GLY A 133 -12.20 15.20 30.86
C GLY A 133 -12.02 14.36 29.59
N ASP A 134 -12.20 14.94 28.40
CA ASP A 134 -11.81 14.35 27.12
C ASP A 134 -10.47 14.92 26.65
N TYR A 135 -9.77 14.27 25.70
CA TYR A 135 -8.64 14.91 25.01
C TYR A 135 -9.14 16.14 24.24
N GLN A 136 -8.66 17.32 24.61
CA GLN A 136 -9.31 18.55 24.14
C GLN A 136 -8.86 19.02 22.76
N GLY A 137 -7.78 18.46 22.18
CA GLY A 137 -7.40 18.80 20.82
C GLY A 137 -6.64 17.72 20.05
N TYR A 138 -6.82 17.73 18.74
CA TYR A 138 -6.05 16.93 17.78
C TYR A 138 -5.64 17.83 16.61
N LEU A 139 -4.36 17.82 16.23
CA LEU A 139 -3.86 18.55 15.07
C LEU A 139 -3.27 17.57 14.07
N TYR A 140 -4.02 17.28 13.01
CA TYR A 140 -3.56 16.44 11.90
C TYR A 140 -2.77 17.29 10.90
N CYS A 141 -1.63 16.78 10.46
CA CYS A 141 -0.70 17.47 9.58
C CYS A 141 -0.51 16.68 8.28
N TYR A 142 -0.70 17.34 7.14
CA TYR A 142 -0.63 16.74 5.81
C TYR A 142 0.36 17.50 4.93
N ASP A 143 1.18 16.78 4.16
CA ASP A 143 2.06 17.36 3.13
C ASP A 143 1.32 17.41 1.79
N LYS A 144 1.06 18.63 1.30
CA LYS A 144 0.31 18.87 0.06
C LYS A 144 1.03 18.33 -1.17
N ARG A 145 2.38 18.28 -1.14
CA ARG A 145 3.18 17.76 -2.26
C ARG A 145 2.97 16.26 -2.41
N GLN A 146 2.86 15.55 -1.28
CA GLN A 146 2.57 14.11 -1.27
C GLN A 146 1.14 13.83 -1.72
N GLN A 147 0.17 14.67 -1.32
CA GLN A 147 -1.19 14.60 -1.85
C GLN A 147 -1.23 14.79 -3.38
N GLU A 148 -0.47 15.75 -3.91
CA GLU A 148 -0.35 15.97 -5.36
C GLU A 148 0.34 14.81 -6.08
N MET A 149 1.40 14.23 -5.49
CA MET A 149 2.06 13.04 -6.05
C MET A 149 1.13 11.84 -6.05
N ALA A 150 0.46 11.55 -4.94
CA ALA A 150 -0.51 10.46 -4.84
C ALA A 150 -1.72 10.67 -5.78
N GLN A 151 -2.12 11.91 -6.05
CA GLN A 151 -3.13 12.20 -7.08
C GLN A 151 -2.60 11.96 -8.49
N LYS A 152 -1.33 12.29 -8.78
CA LYS A 152 -0.70 11.98 -10.06
C LYS A 152 -0.55 10.48 -10.29
N ASP A 153 -0.24 9.72 -9.25
CA ASP A 153 -0.17 8.26 -9.32
C ASP A 153 -1.56 7.62 -9.55
N LYS A 154 -2.64 8.34 -9.23
CA LYS A 154 -4.02 7.94 -9.56
C LYS A 154 -4.44 8.28 -10.99
N ILE A 155 -3.65 9.04 -11.74
CA ILE A 155 -3.97 9.34 -13.14
C ILE A 155 -3.76 8.07 -13.94
N VAL A 156 -4.86 7.57 -14.48
CA VAL A 156 -4.90 6.35 -15.27
C VAL A 156 -4.32 6.58 -16.66
N GLY A 157 -4.59 7.75 -17.23
CA GLY A 157 -4.05 8.13 -18.52
C GLY A 157 -4.42 9.56 -18.92
N ARG A 158 -3.79 10.02 -19.99
CA ARG A 158 -3.92 11.36 -20.53
C ARG A 158 -4.21 11.30 -22.03
N VAL A 159 -5.08 12.17 -22.49
CA VAL A 159 -5.32 12.39 -23.92
C VAL A 159 -4.94 13.81 -24.29
N THR A 160 -4.44 14.00 -25.51
CA THR A 160 -4.04 15.30 -26.05
C THR A 160 -4.52 15.45 -27.49
N PHE A 161 -4.86 16.68 -27.87
CA PHE A 161 -5.38 17.01 -29.20
C PHE A 161 -4.45 17.99 -29.94
N ALA A 162 -4.65 18.15 -31.25
CA ALA A 162 -3.83 19.03 -32.08
C ALA A 162 -3.92 20.52 -31.69
N ASP A 163 -5.02 20.94 -31.06
CA ASP A 163 -5.20 22.31 -30.58
C ASP A 163 -4.43 22.62 -29.27
N GLY A 164 -3.75 21.60 -28.72
CA GLY A 164 -2.98 21.70 -27.48
C GLY A 164 -3.81 21.46 -26.22
N THR A 165 -5.10 21.15 -26.33
CA THR A 165 -5.90 20.74 -25.17
C THR A 165 -5.46 19.35 -24.70
N ALA A 166 -5.46 19.18 -23.37
CA ALA A 166 -5.10 17.95 -22.71
C ALA A 166 -6.16 17.63 -21.65
N GLN A 167 -6.52 16.36 -21.53
CA GLN A 167 -7.43 15.88 -20.49
C GLN A 167 -6.80 14.67 -19.79
N GLU A 168 -6.78 14.72 -18.47
CA GLU A 168 -6.27 13.67 -17.60
C GLU A 168 -7.44 12.91 -16.98
N PHE A 169 -7.30 11.60 -16.84
CA PHE A 169 -8.35 10.71 -16.34
C PHE A 169 -7.88 9.98 -15.10
N THR A 170 -8.69 10.00 -14.06
CA THR A 170 -8.52 9.14 -12.87
C THR A 170 -9.44 7.92 -12.89
N ASP A 171 -10.49 7.94 -13.72
CA ASP A 171 -11.40 6.81 -13.91
C ASP A 171 -10.96 6.00 -15.15
N PRO A 172 -10.57 4.73 -14.99
CA PRO A 172 -10.18 3.87 -16.09
C PRO A 172 -11.25 3.71 -17.16
N HIS A 173 -12.53 3.65 -16.78
CA HIS A 173 -13.61 3.45 -17.73
C HIS A 173 -13.80 4.67 -18.63
N GLN A 174 -13.73 5.88 -18.07
CA GLN A 174 -13.79 7.11 -18.86
C GLN A 174 -12.59 7.26 -19.78
N TYR A 175 -11.40 6.90 -19.32
CA TYR A 175 -10.19 6.92 -20.15
C TYR A 175 -10.33 6.00 -21.36
N LEU A 176 -10.67 4.72 -21.13
CA LEU A 176 -10.84 3.73 -22.21
C LEU A 176 -11.96 4.12 -23.19
N GLN A 177 -13.07 4.63 -22.66
CA GLN A 177 -14.20 5.11 -23.48
C GLN A 177 -13.76 6.27 -24.38
N THR A 178 -13.01 7.24 -23.84
CA THR A 178 -12.52 8.38 -24.61
C THR A 178 -11.60 7.94 -25.74
N ILE A 179 -10.68 6.98 -25.48
CA ILE A 179 -9.83 6.42 -26.53
C ILE A 179 -10.70 5.81 -27.64
N LYS A 180 -11.70 5.02 -27.28
CA LYS A 180 -12.57 4.35 -28.26
C LYS A 180 -13.35 5.32 -29.14
N GLU A 181 -13.78 6.46 -28.59
CA GLU A 181 -14.55 7.48 -29.30
C GLU A 181 -13.68 8.37 -30.19
N GLU A 182 -12.49 8.76 -29.72
CA GLU A 182 -11.61 9.72 -30.40
C GLU A 182 -10.63 9.07 -31.37
N LEU A 183 -10.26 7.80 -31.16
CA LEU A 183 -9.31 7.08 -32.02
C LEU A 183 -9.74 7.04 -33.50
N PRO A 184 -11.02 6.81 -33.87
CA PRO A 184 -11.48 6.90 -35.26
C PRO A 184 -11.36 8.31 -35.85
N LEU A 185 -11.40 9.34 -35.01
CA LEU A 185 -11.37 10.74 -35.41
C LEU A 185 -9.95 11.33 -35.40
N ARG A 186 -8.92 10.55 -35.02
CA ARG A 186 -7.55 11.02 -34.79
C ARG A 186 -6.93 11.83 -35.93
N ASN A 187 -7.28 11.52 -37.18
CA ASN A 187 -6.75 12.23 -38.34
C ASN A 187 -7.28 13.67 -38.44
N THR A 188 -8.42 13.93 -37.82
CA THR A 188 -9.07 15.24 -37.78
C THR A 188 -8.73 15.98 -36.49
N THR A 189 -8.76 15.28 -35.34
CA THR A 189 -8.55 15.87 -34.01
C THR A 189 -7.09 15.92 -33.58
N GLY A 190 -6.20 15.18 -34.27
CA GLY A 190 -4.81 15.00 -33.87
C GLY A 190 -4.66 14.21 -32.57
N PHE A 191 -5.66 13.40 -32.23
CA PHE A 191 -5.74 12.64 -30.99
C PHE A 191 -4.47 11.81 -30.72
N LYS A 192 -3.96 11.95 -29.49
CA LYS A 192 -2.90 11.13 -28.90
C LYS A 192 -3.31 10.75 -27.48
N HIS A 193 -2.95 9.54 -27.07
CA HIS A 193 -3.17 9.06 -25.70
C HIS A 193 -1.84 8.61 -25.09
N GLU A 194 -1.79 8.63 -23.77
CA GLU A 194 -0.68 8.17 -22.96
C GLU A 194 -1.25 7.48 -21.72
N THR A 195 -1.01 6.17 -21.61
CA THR A 195 -1.45 5.38 -20.45
C THR A 195 -0.40 5.50 -19.36
N LEU A 196 -0.79 6.05 -18.22
CA LEU A 196 0.07 6.32 -17.07
C LEU A 196 -0.09 5.28 -15.96
N SER A 197 -1.23 4.57 -15.94
CA SER A 197 -1.47 3.48 -15.01
C SER A 197 -0.51 2.32 -15.25
N GLU A 198 0.02 1.77 -14.17
CA GLU A 198 0.78 0.52 -14.17
C GLU A 198 -0.10 -0.74 -14.14
N ASP A 199 -1.44 -0.59 -14.03
CA ASP A 199 -2.37 -1.72 -14.01
C ASP A 199 -2.34 -2.50 -15.34
N PRO A 200 -1.96 -3.79 -15.31
CA PRO A 200 -1.93 -4.65 -16.50
C PRO A 200 -3.28 -4.76 -17.23
N GLU A 201 -4.40 -4.70 -16.52
CA GLU A 201 -5.74 -4.77 -17.13
C GLU A 201 -6.03 -3.52 -17.96
N ILE A 202 -5.65 -2.35 -17.45
CA ILE A 202 -5.80 -1.08 -18.16
C ILE A 202 -4.89 -1.04 -19.39
N LYS A 203 -3.61 -1.42 -19.23
CA LYS A 203 -2.66 -1.49 -20.35
C LYS A 203 -3.15 -2.44 -21.44
N LYS A 204 -3.64 -3.61 -21.06
CA LYS A 204 -4.21 -4.58 -22.02
C LYS A 204 -5.45 -4.01 -22.71
N ALA A 205 -6.37 -3.40 -21.97
CA ALA A 205 -7.61 -2.87 -22.54
C ALA A 205 -7.35 -1.75 -23.56
N VAL A 206 -6.32 -0.91 -23.34
CA VAL A 206 -5.87 0.08 -24.31
C VAL A 206 -5.35 -0.62 -25.57
N ASP A 207 -4.45 -1.59 -25.43
CA ASP A 207 -3.93 -2.34 -26.58
C ASP A 207 -5.03 -3.08 -27.35
N ASP A 208 -6.02 -3.66 -26.65
CA ASP A 208 -7.19 -4.29 -27.28
C ASP A 208 -7.95 -3.30 -28.17
N ILE A 209 -8.17 -2.07 -27.70
CA ILE A 209 -8.84 -1.02 -28.51
C ILE A 209 -8.01 -0.63 -29.72
N LEU A 210 -6.69 -0.47 -29.56
CA LEU A 210 -5.81 -0.05 -30.64
C LEU A 210 -5.66 -1.11 -31.73
N LEU A 211 -5.54 -2.38 -31.33
CA LEU A 211 -5.41 -3.52 -32.23
C LEU A 211 -6.73 -3.83 -32.93
N ASP A 212 -7.86 -3.80 -32.21
CA ASP A 212 -9.20 -3.95 -32.81
C ASP A 212 -9.43 -2.87 -33.88
N PHE A 213 -9.04 -1.62 -33.60
CA PHE A 213 -9.10 -0.55 -34.60
C PHE A 213 -8.20 -0.80 -35.82
N ALA A 214 -7.06 -1.48 -35.64
CA ALA A 214 -6.18 -1.91 -36.73
C ALA A 214 -6.69 -3.15 -37.47
N GLY A 215 -7.74 -3.82 -36.97
CA GLY A 215 -8.27 -5.08 -37.49
C GLY A 215 -7.49 -6.32 -37.04
N GLU A 216 -6.75 -6.22 -35.94
CA GLU A 216 -5.95 -7.30 -35.36
C GLU A 216 -6.48 -7.69 -33.97
N GLU A 217 -6.41 -8.98 -33.61
CA GLU A 217 -6.67 -9.41 -32.23
C GLU A 217 -5.41 -9.27 -31.38
N ASN A 218 -5.58 -8.89 -30.10
CA ASN A 218 -4.45 -8.82 -29.18
C ASN A 218 -3.93 -10.21 -28.79
N PRO A 219 -2.69 -10.59 -29.18
CA PRO A 219 -2.15 -11.91 -28.85
C PRO A 219 -1.63 -11.98 -27.40
N ARG A 220 -1.53 -10.85 -26.68
CA ARG A 220 -0.97 -10.79 -25.34
C ARG A 220 -2.05 -11.01 -24.28
N ARG A 221 -1.74 -11.88 -23.32
CA ARG A 221 -2.56 -12.09 -22.10
C ARG A 221 -2.22 -11.01 -21.06
N THR A 222 -3.12 -10.76 -20.10
CA THR A 222 -2.94 -9.72 -19.08
C THR A 222 -1.61 -9.82 -18.33
N CYS A 223 -1.16 -11.04 -17.99
CA CYS A 223 0.12 -11.26 -17.31
C CYS A 223 1.35 -10.77 -18.10
N ASN A 224 1.23 -10.58 -19.43
CA ASN A 224 2.29 -10.01 -20.25
C ASN A 224 2.49 -8.50 -20.02
N TYR A 225 1.55 -7.84 -19.31
CA TYR A 225 1.57 -6.42 -19.01
C TYR A 225 2.02 -6.09 -17.57
N GLY A 226 2.31 -7.11 -16.76
CA GLY A 226 2.75 -6.98 -15.37
C GLY A 226 1.91 -7.80 -14.39
N LEU A 227 2.21 -7.67 -13.10
CA LEU A 227 1.39 -8.23 -12.02
C LEU A 227 0.22 -7.30 -11.72
N THR A 228 -0.98 -7.86 -11.61
CA THR A 228 -2.17 -7.09 -11.18
C THR A 228 -2.11 -6.82 -9.68
N GLU A 229 -2.92 -5.89 -9.16
CA GLU A 229 -3.06 -5.69 -7.71
C GLU A 229 -3.43 -7.00 -6.99
N LYS A 230 -4.30 -7.81 -7.60
CA LYS A 230 -4.62 -9.15 -7.10
C LYS A 230 -3.41 -10.08 -7.08
N GLY A 231 -2.54 -10.00 -8.08
CA GLY A 231 -1.29 -10.76 -8.13
C GLY A 231 -0.30 -10.31 -7.06
N LEU A 232 -0.19 -9.00 -6.80
CA LEU A 232 0.64 -8.47 -5.71
C LEU A 232 0.09 -8.86 -4.33
N GLN A 233 -1.23 -8.78 -4.16
CA GLN A 233 -1.90 -9.20 -2.93
C GLN A 233 -1.72 -10.71 -2.70
N ALA A 234 -1.84 -11.54 -3.75
CA ALA A 234 -1.59 -12.97 -3.62
C ALA A 234 -0.14 -13.27 -3.17
N LEU A 235 0.86 -12.51 -3.63
CA LEU A 235 2.24 -12.65 -3.15
C LEU A 235 2.40 -12.24 -1.67
N GLN A 236 1.66 -11.22 -1.22
CA GLN A 236 1.63 -10.79 0.18
C GLN A 236 0.94 -11.83 1.06
N ASP A 237 -0.22 -12.33 0.63
CA ASP A 237 -1.01 -13.33 1.34
C ASP A 237 -0.20 -14.62 1.52
N VAL A 238 0.49 -15.08 0.47
CA VAL A 238 1.37 -16.28 0.53
C VAL A 238 2.54 -16.12 1.50
N ALA A 239 2.96 -14.88 1.79
CA ALA A 239 4.02 -14.59 2.75
C ALA A 239 3.53 -14.41 4.19
N ASP A 240 2.21 -14.34 4.43
CA ASP A 240 1.62 -14.16 5.76
C ASP A 240 1.30 -15.51 6.42
N PRO A 241 2.10 -15.98 7.40
CA PRO A 241 1.92 -17.28 8.03
C PRO A 241 0.65 -17.38 8.91
N SER A 242 -0.06 -16.27 9.13
CA SER A 242 -1.32 -16.27 9.89
C SER A 242 -2.53 -16.71 9.06
N LEU A 243 -2.39 -16.75 7.74
CA LEU A 243 -3.44 -17.17 6.83
C LEU A 243 -3.45 -18.70 6.64
N PRO A 244 -4.63 -19.30 6.36
CA PRO A 244 -4.68 -20.71 6.01
C PRO A 244 -4.02 -20.93 4.65
N HIS A 245 -3.02 -21.81 4.62
CA HIS A 245 -2.27 -22.16 3.41
C HIS A 245 -2.50 -23.61 2.99
N SER A 246 -2.28 -23.86 1.71
CA SER A 246 -2.28 -25.17 1.07
C SER A 246 -0.90 -25.50 0.55
N TYR A 247 -0.49 -26.76 0.70
CA TYR A 247 0.83 -27.25 0.28
C TYR A 247 0.65 -28.46 -0.63
N ALA A 248 1.19 -28.36 -1.84
CA ALA A 248 1.23 -29.45 -2.80
C ALA A 248 2.68 -29.87 -3.02
N TRP A 249 3.04 -31.06 -2.54
CA TRP A 249 4.38 -31.60 -2.73
C TRP A 249 4.53 -32.18 -4.12
N PHE A 250 5.76 -32.15 -4.63
CA PHE A 250 6.08 -32.71 -5.93
C PHE A 250 7.45 -33.37 -5.95
N VAL A 251 7.57 -34.35 -6.84
CA VAL A 251 8.85 -34.95 -7.21
C VAL A 251 9.03 -34.81 -8.72
N MET A 252 10.21 -34.36 -9.12
CA MET A 252 10.59 -34.21 -10.52
C MET A 252 11.78 -35.09 -10.83
N THR A 253 11.73 -35.85 -11.92
CA THR A 253 12.83 -36.72 -12.38
C THR A 253 13.31 -36.31 -13.77
N ASP A 254 14.57 -36.65 -14.09
CA ASP A 254 15.20 -36.41 -15.40
C ASP A 254 15.07 -34.95 -15.89
N CYS A 255 15.28 -34.00 -14.96
CA CYS A 255 15.04 -32.57 -15.19
C CYS A 255 15.89 -32.06 -16.38
N ASN A 256 15.33 -31.15 -17.18
CA ASN A 256 15.99 -30.60 -18.38
C ASN A 256 16.30 -31.63 -19.48
N THR A 257 15.64 -32.79 -19.45
CA THR A 257 15.70 -33.78 -20.53
C THR A 257 14.32 -33.98 -21.17
N PRO A 258 14.24 -34.54 -22.39
CA PRO A 258 12.95 -34.93 -22.98
C PRO A 258 12.17 -35.99 -22.17
N GLN A 259 12.81 -36.62 -21.18
CA GLN A 259 12.24 -37.64 -20.31
C GLN A 259 11.73 -37.06 -18.98
N GLU A 260 11.77 -35.74 -18.78
CA GLU A 260 11.34 -35.08 -17.55
C GLU A 260 9.92 -35.50 -17.14
N GLN A 261 9.77 -35.98 -15.91
CA GLN A 261 8.49 -36.32 -15.32
C GLN A 261 8.27 -35.49 -14.06
N LEU A 262 7.06 -34.99 -13.90
CA LEU A 262 6.67 -34.16 -12.77
C LEU A 262 5.42 -34.73 -12.09
N HIS A 263 5.62 -35.29 -10.91
CA HIS A 263 4.56 -35.85 -10.07
C HIS A 263 4.11 -34.77 -9.08
N ARG A 264 2.89 -34.26 -9.22
CA ARG A 264 2.34 -33.15 -8.40
C ARG A 264 1.20 -33.62 -7.49
N ASN A 265 0.79 -32.73 -6.58
CA ASN A 265 -0.33 -32.91 -5.65
C ASN A 265 -0.13 -34.09 -4.69
N LEU A 266 1.12 -34.32 -4.30
CA LEU A 266 1.48 -35.31 -3.31
C LEU A 266 1.36 -34.72 -1.91
N THR A 267 1.11 -35.58 -0.94
CA THR A 267 1.45 -35.32 0.46
C THR A 267 2.97 -35.39 0.67
N LEU A 268 3.45 -34.91 1.81
CA LEU A 268 4.88 -34.99 2.15
C LEU A 268 5.36 -36.44 2.14
N ASP A 269 4.66 -37.34 2.84
CA ASP A 269 5.03 -38.76 2.94
C ASP A 269 5.06 -39.45 1.58
N GLU A 270 4.06 -39.20 0.72
CA GLU A 270 4.03 -39.75 -0.65
C GLU A 270 5.18 -39.20 -1.51
N ALA A 271 5.54 -37.93 -1.34
CA ALA A 271 6.66 -37.33 -2.05
C ALA A 271 7.99 -37.93 -1.60
N VAL A 272 8.17 -38.16 -0.29
CA VAL A 272 9.37 -38.81 0.25
C VAL A 272 9.49 -40.25 -0.25
N GLU A 273 8.42 -41.04 -0.15
CA GLU A 273 8.40 -42.42 -0.63
C GLU A 273 8.72 -42.50 -2.12
N LEU A 274 8.11 -41.62 -2.94
CA LEU A 274 8.35 -41.59 -4.38
C LEU A 274 9.77 -41.13 -4.71
N TYR A 275 10.31 -40.15 -3.97
CA TYR A 275 11.68 -39.70 -4.15
C TYR A 275 12.68 -40.80 -3.77
N GLN A 276 12.48 -41.52 -2.67
CA GLN A 276 13.37 -42.60 -2.23
C GLN A 276 13.35 -43.80 -3.18
N ASN A 277 12.17 -44.24 -3.61
CA ASN A 277 12.01 -45.42 -4.48
C ASN A 277 12.37 -45.19 -5.96
N SER A 278 12.67 -43.95 -6.35
CA SER A 278 13.05 -43.61 -7.72
C SER A 278 14.51 -43.94 -8.01
N ASP A 279 14.77 -44.81 -8.98
CA ASP A 279 16.13 -45.15 -9.45
C ASP A 279 16.70 -44.13 -10.47
N HIS A 280 16.01 -43.00 -10.68
CA HIS A 280 16.43 -41.98 -11.64
C HIS A 280 17.69 -41.23 -11.15
N PRO A 281 18.69 -41.01 -12.03
CA PRO A 281 19.95 -40.40 -11.66
C PRO A 281 19.83 -38.91 -11.32
N GLU A 282 18.83 -38.21 -11.89
CA GLU A 282 18.43 -36.87 -11.48
C GLU A 282 17.01 -36.89 -10.94
N LYS A 283 16.85 -36.50 -9.68
CA LYS A 283 15.53 -36.32 -9.06
C LYS A 283 15.54 -35.17 -8.05
N ARG A 284 14.39 -34.52 -7.88
CA ARG A 284 14.20 -33.38 -6.98
C ARG A 284 12.88 -33.50 -6.24
N LEU A 285 12.86 -33.08 -4.98
CA LEU A 285 11.65 -32.97 -4.18
C LEU A 285 11.50 -31.51 -3.73
N GLY A 286 10.29 -30.99 -3.91
CA GLY A 286 9.93 -29.64 -3.52
C GLY A 286 8.46 -29.51 -3.16
N VAL A 287 8.05 -28.29 -2.82
CA VAL A 287 6.67 -27.96 -2.48
C VAL A 287 6.22 -26.71 -3.21
N THR A 288 4.94 -26.68 -3.56
CA THR A 288 4.24 -25.47 -4.00
C THR A 288 3.23 -25.06 -2.94
N LYS A 289 3.31 -23.81 -2.49
CA LYS A 289 2.41 -23.16 -1.53
C LYS A 289 1.37 -22.32 -2.26
N ASP A 290 0.10 -22.59 -1.99
CA ASP A 290 -1.08 -21.93 -2.55
C ASP A 290 -1.11 -21.86 -4.09
N ASP A 291 -0.51 -22.83 -4.78
CA ASP A 291 -0.32 -22.83 -6.24
C ASP A 291 0.53 -21.67 -6.80
N PHE A 292 1.16 -20.86 -5.93
CA PHE A 292 1.90 -19.65 -6.32
C PHE A 292 3.41 -19.74 -6.06
N ALA A 293 3.83 -20.04 -4.83
CA ALA A 293 5.24 -20.04 -4.46
C ALA A 293 5.80 -21.46 -4.47
N THR A 294 6.95 -21.68 -5.10
CA THR A 294 7.58 -23.00 -5.22
C THR A 294 9.00 -22.97 -4.69
N VAL A 295 9.39 -24.00 -3.95
CA VAL A 295 10.77 -24.18 -3.47
C VAL A 295 11.17 -25.65 -3.54
N ASP A 296 12.40 -25.90 -3.98
CA ASP A 296 13.04 -27.21 -3.97
C ASP A 296 13.78 -27.38 -2.64
N PHE A 297 13.66 -28.56 -2.02
CA PHE A 297 14.37 -28.86 -0.77
C PHE A 297 15.55 -29.77 -0.95
N VAL A 298 15.44 -30.76 -1.83
CA VAL A 298 16.50 -31.74 -2.03
C VAL A 298 16.61 -32.13 -3.50
N ARG A 299 17.84 -32.33 -3.94
CA ARG A 299 18.17 -32.81 -5.29
C ARG A 299 19.21 -33.93 -5.19
N MET A 300 18.99 -34.97 -5.96
CA MET A 300 19.98 -36.01 -6.25
C MET A 300 20.43 -35.87 -7.71
N VAL A 301 21.74 -35.87 -7.95
CA VAL A 301 22.36 -35.97 -9.28
C VAL A 301 23.53 -36.93 -9.21
N ASP A 302 23.55 -37.94 -10.08
CA ASP A 302 24.66 -38.89 -10.21
C ASP A 302 25.10 -39.52 -8.87
N GLY A 303 24.13 -39.75 -7.97
CA GLY A 303 24.35 -40.33 -6.64
C GLY A 303 24.74 -39.35 -5.54
N GLU A 304 24.91 -38.06 -5.84
CA GLU A 304 25.15 -37.01 -4.85
C GLU A 304 23.84 -36.33 -4.46
N GLN A 305 23.52 -36.32 -3.16
CA GLN A 305 22.34 -35.63 -2.61
C GLN A 305 22.72 -34.29 -2.01
N THR A 306 22.03 -33.22 -2.42
CA THR A 306 22.22 -31.86 -1.91
C THR A 306 20.89 -31.32 -1.37
N PHE A 307 20.92 -30.75 -0.17
CA PHE A 307 19.80 -30.00 0.40
C PHE A 307 19.93 -28.51 0.14
N PHE A 308 18.81 -27.86 -0.17
CA PHE A 308 18.74 -26.42 -0.45
C PHE A 308 18.11 -25.66 0.72
N GLY A 309 18.74 -24.55 1.09
CA GLY A 309 18.28 -23.64 2.15
C GLY A 309 17.47 -22.44 1.63
N ASP A 310 17.01 -22.45 0.37
CA ASP A 310 16.42 -21.26 -0.24
C ASP A 310 15.08 -20.86 0.39
N TYR A 311 14.36 -21.80 0.98
CA TYR A 311 13.15 -21.54 1.77
C TYR A 311 13.38 -20.57 2.93
N GLN A 312 14.61 -20.49 3.48
CA GLN A 312 14.96 -19.54 4.56
C GLN A 312 15.11 -18.09 4.07
N LYS A 313 15.30 -17.89 2.75
CA LYS A 313 15.52 -16.58 2.12
C LYS A 313 14.27 -16.03 1.45
N LEU A 314 13.34 -16.91 1.07
CA LEU A 314 12.12 -16.55 0.36
C LEU A 314 11.07 -16.02 1.34
N GLU A 315 10.53 -14.82 1.08
CA GLU A 315 9.48 -14.21 1.91
C GLU A 315 8.27 -15.13 2.12
N SER A 316 7.92 -15.92 1.10
CA SER A 316 6.82 -16.89 1.11
C SER A 316 6.98 -18.05 2.10
N PHE A 317 8.21 -18.32 2.55
CA PHE A 317 8.57 -19.54 3.29
C PHE A 317 9.38 -19.29 4.57
N LYS A 318 10.10 -18.17 4.68
CA LYS A 318 11.09 -17.92 5.76
C LYS A 318 10.51 -17.89 7.18
N ASN A 319 9.20 -17.73 7.33
CA ASN A 319 8.49 -17.68 8.61
C ASN A 319 7.42 -18.78 8.72
N ASP A 320 7.50 -19.82 7.88
CA ASP A 320 6.46 -20.82 7.74
C ASP A 320 6.72 -22.07 8.60
N PRO A 321 5.99 -22.28 9.71
CA PRO A 321 6.26 -23.38 10.65
C PRO A 321 6.05 -24.76 10.01
N THR A 322 5.06 -24.91 9.12
CA THR A 322 4.79 -26.18 8.44
C THR A 322 5.95 -26.58 7.55
N ILE A 323 6.60 -25.61 6.91
CA ILE A 323 7.78 -25.84 6.07
C ILE A 323 8.99 -26.19 6.92
N PHE A 324 9.20 -25.53 8.06
CA PHE A 324 10.30 -25.89 8.96
C PHE A 324 10.17 -27.31 9.49
N GLU A 325 8.99 -27.72 9.93
CA GLU A 325 8.71 -29.09 10.38
C GLU A 325 8.94 -30.11 9.25
N ALA A 326 8.45 -29.82 8.04
CA ALA A 326 8.65 -30.68 6.89
C ALA A 326 10.13 -30.83 6.50
N VAL A 327 10.91 -29.75 6.56
CA VAL A 327 12.35 -29.81 6.29
C VAL A 327 13.09 -30.63 7.35
N GLU A 328 12.73 -30.51 8.63
CA GLU A 328 13.31 -31.36 9.67
C GLU A 328 13.00 -32.84 9.44
N GLN A 329 11.76 -33.17 9.06
CA GLN A 329 11.36 -34.54 8.69
C GLN A 329 12.17 -35.06 7.49
N LEU A 330 12.33 -34.23 6.44
CA LEU A 330 13.13 -34.59 5.26
C LEU A 330 14.59 -34.88 5.61
N HIS A 331 15.22 -34.12 6.50
CA HIS A 331 16.59 -34.40 6.93
C HIS A 331 16.66 -35.73 7.68
N GLN A 332 15.73 -36.00 8.60
CA GLN A 332 15.71 -37.27 9.35
C GLN A 332 15.55 -38.48 8.41
N GLU A 333 14.58 -38.43 7.50
CA GLU A 333 14.25 -39.57 6.63
C GLU A 333 15.28 -39.80 5.51
N LEU A 334 15.95 -38.74 5.04
CA LEU A 334 16.87 -38.83 3.91
C LEU A 334 18.36 -38.83 4.31
N GLU A 335 18.74 -38.32 5.48
CA GLU A 335 20.12 -38.42 5.99
C GLU A 335 20.42 -39.78 6.64
N ASP A 336 19.47 -40.37 7.38
CA ASP A 336 19.66 -41.68 8.04
C ASP A 336 20.03 -42.79 7.04
N MET A 337 19.56 -42.71 5.79
CA MET A 337 19.90 -43.68 4.73
C MET A 337 21.29 -43.49 4.11
N SER A 338 21.83 -42.27 4.10
CA SER A 338 23.18 -42.01 3.60
C SER A 338 24.25 -42.72 4.45
N GLN A 339 23.95 -42.96 5.73
CA GLN A 339 24.81 -43.70 6.65
C GLN A 339 24.68 -45.22 6.49
N ASP A 340 23.49 -45.73 6.13
CA ASP A 340 23.25 -47.17 5.95
C ASP A 340 23.82 -47.71 4.63
N GLN A 341 23.82 -46.91 3.55
CA GLN A 341 24.49 -47.25 2.29
C GLN A 341 26.03 -47.22 2.39
N GLY A 342 26.58 -46.50 3.39
CA GLY A 342 28.02 -46.47 3.66
C GLY A 342 28.55 -47.67 4.46
N MET A 343 27.68 -48.42 5.15
CA MET A 343 28.06 -49.62 5.93
C MET A 343 27.97 -50.94 5.14
N THR A 344 27.52 -50.91 3.88
CA THR A 344 27.39 -52.08 3.00
C THR A 344 28.43 -52.14 1.87
N MET A 345 29.58 -51.46 2.00
CA MET A 345 30.76 -51.66 1.14
C MET A 345 31.84 -52.53 1.76
#